data_AF-A0ABD3XQH9-F1
#
_entry.id   AF-A0ABD3XQH9-F1
#
_cell.length_a   1.000
_cell.length_b   1.000
_cell.length_c   1.000
_cell.angle_alpha   90.00
_cell.angle_beta   90.00
_cell.angle_gamma   90.00
#
_symmetry.space_group_name_H-M   'P 1'
#
loop_
_entity.id
_entity.type
_entity.pdbx_description
1 polymer ?
#
loop_
_entity_poly.entity_id
_entity_poly.type
_entity_poly.pdbx_seq_one_letter_code
_entity_poly.pdbx_strand_id
1 'polypeptide(L)'
;MNHARLCVAIATVCGNAMRDILSTHVSPPHTDIHQAILANKVKLLTSRHGRPLLNSNQIQLVFPEPQKKTTGKVDQFDISLLYILIRNISTVPAPITGWGYELLDQPRDDSIGASVERIRSYRNHIIGHSMDGTISQQDFDDYWNKIGDVLDDIELNVGTQGYRAQLDKQKTHVISVHEAC
;
A
#
# COMPACT_ATOMS: atom_id res chain seq x y z
N MET A 1 -7.21 20.04 -6.83
CA MET A 1 -8.05 19.42 -5.79
C MET A 1 -8.24 17.91 -5.99
N ASN A 2 -8.54 17.43 -7.19
CA ASN A 2 -8.71 15.99 -7.48
C ASN A 2 -7.46 15.14 -7.22
N HIS A 3 -6.28 15.62 -7.63
CA HIS A 3 -5.01 14.96 -7.35
C HIS A 3 -4.76 14.74 -5.85
N ALA A 4 -4.90 15.78 -5.04
CA ALA A 4 -4.74 15.69 -3.58
C ALA A 4 -5.71 14.68 -2.96
N ARG A 5 -6.96 14.63 -3.42
CA ARG A 5 -7.96 13.65 -2.94
C ARG A 5 -7.55 12.21 -3.25
N LEU A 6 -7.02 11.95 -4.44
CA LEU A 6 -6.47 10.65 -4.80
C LEU A 6 -5.24 10.29 -3.94
N CYS A 7 -4.33 11.24 -3.71
CA CYS A 7 -3.19 11.04 -2.80
C CYS A 7 -3.64 10.66 -1.38
N VAL A 8 -4.64 11.36 -0.84
CA VAL A 8 -5.21 11.06 0.48
C VAL A 8 -5.88 9.68 0.51
N ALA A 9 -6.68 9.33 -0.50
CA ALA A 9 -7.32 8.02 -0.60
C ALA A 9 -6.29 6.87 -0.62
N ILE A 10 -5.20 7.05 -1.37
CA ILE A 10 -4.10 6.08 -1.42
C ILE A 10 -3.37 5.99 -0.07
N ALA A 11 -3.05 7.12 0.56
CA ALA A 11 -2.32 7.14 1.83
C ALA A 11 -3.14 6.57 3.00
N THR A 12 -4.46 6.75 2.97
CA THR A 12 -5.36 6.39 4.07
C THR A 12 -6.05 5.05 3.82
N VAL A 13 -7.05 5.00 2.95
CA VAL A 13 -7.90 3.81 2.73
C VAL A 13 -7.10 2.65 2.16
N CYS A 14 -6.32 2.89 1.10
CA CYS A 14 -5.47 1.84 0.53
C CYS A 14 -4.35 1.44 1.49
N GLY A 15 -3.83 2.38 2.28
CA GLY A 15 -2.86 2.10 3.34
C GLY A 15 -3.42 1.14 4.38
N ASN A 16 -4.65 1.36 4.84
CA ASN A 16 -5.34 0.47 5.77
C ASN A 16 -5.58 -0.91 5.15
N ALA A 17 -6.09 -0.96 3.91
CA ALA A 17 -6.28 -2.22 3.20
C ALA A 17 -4.97 -3.03 3.09
N MET A 18 -3.85 -2.38 2.76
CA MET A 18 -2.54 -3.05 2.70
C MET A 18 -2.02 -3.50 4.07
N ARG A 19 -2.33 -2.77 5.16
CA ARG A 19 -2.00 -3.20 6.53
C ARG A 19 -2.79 -4.45 6.92
N ASP A 20 -4.06 -4.51 6.56
CA ASP A 20 -4.91 -5.66 6.86
C ASP A 20 -4.51 -6.89 6.04
N ILE A 21 -4.10 -6.70 4.77
CA ILE A 21 -3.46 -7.77 3.97
C ILE A 21 -2.19 -8.26 4.67
N LEU A 22 -1.30 -7.35 5.09
CA LEU A 22 -0.07 -7.73 5.76
C LEU A 22 -0.36 -8.49 7.06
N SER A 23 -1.31 -8.02 7.88
CA SER A 23 -1.73 -8.68 9.11
C SER A 23 -2.31 -10.07 8.88
N THR A 24 -3.12 -10.21 7.83
CA THR A 24 -3.79 -11.48 7.46
C THR A 24 -2.82 -12.52 6.93
N HIS A 25 -1.84 -12.09 6.13
CA HIS A 25 -0.98 -13.00 5.35
C HIS A 25 0.46 -13.10 5.85
N VAL A 26 0.80 -12.46 6.98
CA VAL A 26 2.15 -12.56 7.54
C VAL A 26 2.51 -14.03 7.79
N SER A 27 3.75 -14.41 7.46
CA SER A 27 4.25 -15.77 7.66
C SER A 27 5.27 -15.84 8.79
N PRO A 28 5.14 -16.76 9.75
CA PRO A 28 4.04 -17.71 9.93
C PRO A 28 2.70 -17.04 10.30
N PRO A 29 1.52 -17.67 10.04
CA PRO A 29 0.22 -17.12 10.41
C PRO A 29 0.13 -16.78 11.90
N HIS A 30 -0.60 -15.72 12.25
CA HIS A 30 -0.76 -15.20 13.62
C HIS A 30 0.53 -14.69 14.28
N THR A 31 1.61 -14.51 13.52
CA THR A 31 2.83 -13.87 14.02
C THR A 31 2.64 -12.36 14.08
N ASP A 32 3.16 -11.73 15.14
CA ASP A 32 3.25 -10.27 15.20
C ASP A 32 4.08 -9.71 14.02
N ILE A 33 3.60 -8.64 13.38
CA ILE A 33 4.24 -8.07 12.19
C ILE A 33 5.69 -7.67 12.46
N HIS A 34 6.01 -7.13 13.65
CA HIS A 34 7.39 -6.76 13.98
C HIS A 34 8.28 -7.99 14.13
N GLN A 35 7.76 -9.08 14.72
CA GLN A 35 8.50 -10.34 14.80
C GLN A 35 8.78 -10.93 13.41
N ALA A 36 7.80 -10.91 12.50
CA ALA A 36 7.99 -11.39 11.13
C ALA A 36 9.02 -10.53 10.35
N ILE A 37 9.01 -9.22 10.55
CA ILE A 37 10.02 -8.30 9.99
C ILE A 37 11.41 -8.66 10.53
N LEU A 38 11.55 -8.85 11.84
CA LEU A 38 12.84 -9.18 12.47
C LEU A 38 13.37 -10.53 11.98
N ALA A 39 12.50 -11.54 11.87
CA ALA A 39 12.85 -12.86 11.35
C ALA A 39 13.36 -12.80 9.89
N ASN A 40 12.88 -11.82 9.12
CA ASN A 40 13.27 -11.61 7.72
C ASN A 40 14.29 -10.49 7.51
N LYS A 41 14.96 -10.02 8.58
CA LYS A 41 15.89 -8.88 8.53
C LYS A 41 16.96 -9.02 7.45
N VAL A 42 17.60 -10.18 7.33
CA VAL A 42 18.63 -10.41 6.30
C VAL A 42 18.02 -10.19 4.92
N LYS A 43 16.91 -10.85 4.61
CA LYS A 43 16.20 -10.72 3.32
C LYS A 43 15.82 -9.26 3.00
N LEU A 44 15.35 -8.50 3.98
CA LEU A 44 14.94 -7.10 3.79
C LEU A 44 16.13 -6.15 3.60
N LEU A 45 17.31 -6.49 4.16
CA LEU A 45 18.54 -5.71 4.03
C LEU A 45 19.43 -6.16 2.86
N THR A 46 19.11 -7.27 2.18
CA THR A 46 19.87 -7.81 1.05
C THR A 46 19.04 -7.84 -0.24
N SER A 47 19.56 -7.33 -1.34
CA SER A 47 19.00 -7.54 -2.70
C SER A 47 19.94 -8.35 -3.58
N ARG A 48 19.41 -8.84 -4.71
CA ARG A 48 20.16 -9.49 -5.81
C ARG A 48 21.30 -8.62 -6.39
N HIS A 49 21.31 -7.31 -6.14
CA HIS A 49 22.33 -6.37 -6.65
C HIS A 49 23.10 -5.64 -5.55
N GLY A 50 23.14 -6.18 -4.32
CA GLY A 50 23.95 -5.64 -3.22
C GLY A 50 23.41 -4.35 -2.58
N ARG A 51 22.15 -3.97 -2.86
CA ARG A 51 21.47 -2.85 -2.19
C ARG A 51 20.33 -3.35 -1.29
N PRO A 52 20.02 -2.71 -0.17
CA PRO A 52 18.83 -3.07 0.62
C PRO A 52 17.54 -2.89 -0.18
N LEU A 53 16.50 -3.67 0.15
CA LEU A 53 15.15 -3.46 -0.40
C LEU A 53 14.49 -2.22 0.21
N LEU A 54 14.80 -1.96 1.48
CA LEU A 54 14.32 -0.81 2.25
C LEU A 54 15.27 0.37 2.12
N ASN A 55 14.73 1.59 2.00
CA ASN A 55 15.55 2.80 2.11
C ASN A 55 15.93 3.09 3.58
N SER A 56 16.86 4.03 3.80
CA SER A 56 17.36 4.35 5.16
C SER A 56 16.26 4.72 6.15
N ASN A 57 15.25 5.48 5.73
CA ASN A 57 14.13 5.87 6.60
C ASN A 57 13.26 4.67 6.97
N GLN A 58 12.99 3.79 6.00
CA GLN A 58 12.26 2.54 6.23
C GLN A 58 13.02 1.59 7.14
N ILE A 59 14.35 1.48 6.98
CA ILE A 59 15.21 0.68 7.87
C ILE A 59 15.10 1.19 9.30
N GLN A 60 15.24 2.49 9.54
CA GLN A 60 15.13 3.08 10.88
C GLN A 60 13.73 2.93 11.48
N LEU A 61 12.70 2.87 10.63
CA LEU A 61 11.32 2.69 11.07
C LEU A 61 11.05 1.26 11.55
N VAL A 62 11.54 0.26 10.80
CA VAL A 62 11.22 -1.15 11.08
C VAL A 62 12.28 -1.90 11.89
N PHE A 63 13.52 -1.40 11.93
CA PHE A 63 14.60 -1.90 12.76
C PHE A 63 15.04 -0.81 13.72
N PRO A 64 14.75 -0.93 15.03
CA PRO A 64 15.14 0.08 15.98
C PRO A 64 16.66 0.08 16.11
N GLU A 65 17.26 1.26 16.17
CA GLU A 65 18.64 1.40 16.63
C GLU A 65 18.74 0.91 18.08
N PRO A 66 19.91 0.42 18.54
CA PRO A 66 20.07 -0.07 19.91
C PRO A 66 19.63 0.93 21.00
N GLN A 67 19.63 2.23 20.69
CA GLN A 67 19.22 3.31 21.59
C GLN A 67 17.71 3.65 21.51
N LYS A 68 17.03 3.30 20.41
CA LYS A 68 15.57 3.43 20.28
C LYS A 68 14.92 2.17 20.84
N LYS A 69 14.09 2.34 21.88
CA LYS A 69 13.44 1.22 22.58
C LYS A 69 12.25 0.62 21.82
N THR A 70 11.78 1.27 20.75
CA THR A 70 10.54 0.88 20.06
C THR A 70 10.71 0.97 18.55
N THR A 71 10.20 -0.04 17.84
CA THR A 71 9.92 0.02 16.41
C THR A 71 8.84 1.07 16.11
N GLY A 72 8.82 1.59 14.88
CA GLY A 72 7.67 2.35 14.40
C GLY A 72 6.42 1.48 14.38
N LYS A 73 5.27 2.06 14.66
CA LYS A 73 4.00 1.34 14.68
C LYS A 73 3.55 1.03 13.24
N VAL A 74 2.78 -0.05 13.05
CA VAL A 74 2.31 -0.49 11.72
C VAL A 74 1.42 0.55 11.02
N ASP A 75 0.69 1.37 11.78
CA ASP A 75 -0.08 2.53 11.29
C ASP A 75 0.80 3.60 10.62
N GLN A 76 2.11 3.64 10.91
CA GLN A 76 3.07 4.56 10.30
C GLN A 76 3.66 4.04 8.99
N PHE A 77 3.40 2.79 8.59
CA PHE A 77 3.98 2.22 7.38
C PHE A 77 3.30 2.80 6.14
N ASP A 78 4.07 3.36 5.21
CA ASP A 78 3.56 3.90 3.95
C ASP A 78 3.31 2.77 2.92
N ILE A 79 2.60 3.09 1.83
CA ILE A 79 2.31 2.13 0.74
C ILE A 79 3.59 1.49 0.19
N SER A 80 4.69 2.26 0.10
CA SER A 80 5.97 1.74 -0.38
C SER A 80 6.51 0.63 0.53
N LEU A 81 6.52 0.87 1.84
CA LEU A 81 6.99 -0.08 2.83
C LEU A 81 6.06 -1.29 2.89
N LEU A 82 4.74 -1.07 2.95
CA LEU A 82 3.74 -2.14 2.98
C LEU A 82 3.87 -3.05 1.76
N TYR A 83 4.05 -2.48 0.57
CA TYR A 83 4.31 -3.26 -0.65
C TYR A 83 5.56 -4.14 -0.54
N ILE A 84 6.67 -3.58 -0.06
CA ILE A 84 7.92 -4.34 0.11
C ILE A 84 7.71 -5.49 1.11
N LEU A 85 7.03 -5.23 2.23
CA LEU A 85 6.77 -6.24 3.25
C LEU A 85 5.88 -7.35 2.71
N ILE A 86 4.72 -7.04 2.13
CA ILE A 86 3.81 -8.04 1.55
C ILE A 86 4.54 -8.91 0.53
N ARG A 87 5.25 -8.32 -0.42
CA ARG A 87 5.97 -9.07 -1.46
C ARG A 87 7.04 -10.02 -0.91
N ASN A 88 7.65 -9.71 0.23
CA ASN A 88 8.85 -10.40 0.68
C ASN A 88 8.67 -11.25 1.94
N ILE A 89 7.70 -10.97 2.80
CA ILE A 89 7.57 -11.62 4.12
C ILE A 89 6.16 -12.16 4.40
N SER A 90 5.21 -12.00 3.47
CA SER A 90 3.88 -12.61 3.57
C SER A 90 3.75 -13.86 2.69
N THR A 91 2.65 -14.59 2.86
CA THR A 91 2.24 -15.73 2.01
C THR A 91 1.47 -15.31 0.77
N VAL A 92 1.28 -14.01 0.51
CA VAL A 92 0.54 -13.51 -0.66
C VAL A 92 1.21 -14.02 -1.95
N PRO A 93 0.49 -14.74 -2.81
CA PRO A 93 1.04 -15.21 -4.07
C PRO A 93 1.34 -14.03 -4.99
N ALA A 94 2.38 -14.18 -5.82
CA ALA A 94 2.63 -13.22 -6.87
C ALA A 94 1.45 -13.20 -7.87
N PRO A 95 1.06 -12.02 -8.39
CA PRO A 95 0.16 -11.97 -9.52
C PRO A 95 0.75 -12.70 -10.73
N ILE A 96 -0.09 -13.05 -11.70
CA ILE A 96 0.26 -13.81 -12.92
C ILE A 96 1.40 -13.13 -13.70
N THR A 97 1.40 -11.81 -13.77
CA THR A 97 2.47 -11.03 -14.42
C THR A 97 3.76 -10.99 -13.61
N GLY A 98 3.69 -11.38 -12.34
CA GLY A 98 4.74 -11.18 -11.35
C GLY A 98 4.71 -9.78 -10.73
N TRP A 99 5.49 -9.62 -9.66
CA TRP A 99 5.62 -8.36 -8.93
C TRP A 99 6.45 -7.32 -9.69
N GLY A 100 6.04 -6.05 -9.64
CA GLY A 100 6.75 -4.91 -10.21
C GLY A 100 6.25 -4.49 -11.60
N TYR A 101 5.33 -5.25 -12.19
CA TYR A 101 4.67 -4.89 -13.45
C TYR A 101 3.44 -4.04 -13.19
N GLU A 102 3.12 -3.18 -14.15
CA GLU A 102 2.04 -2.21 -14.04
C GLU A 102 0.71 -2.79 -14.51
N LEU A 103 -0.35 -2.61 -13.70
CA LEU A 103 -1.65 -3.28 -13.89
C LEU A 103 -2.85 -2.31 -13.94
N LEU A 104 -2.75 -1.16 -14.62
CA LEU A 104 -3.81 -0.13 -14.64
C LEU A 104 -5.12 -0.56 -15.32
N ASP A 105 -5.07 -1.53 -16.23
CA ASP A 105 -6.19 -1.91 -17.10
C ASP A 105 -6.26 -3.43 -17.37
N GLN A 106 -5.68 -4.26 -16.50
CA GLN A 106 -5.62 -5.71 -16.73
C GLN A 106 -6.75 -6.46 -15.98
N PRO A 107 -7.75 -7.01 -16.70
CA PRO A 107 -8.91 -7.69 -16.11
C PRO A 107 -8.68 -9.19 -15.82
N ARG A 108 -7.44 -9.68 -15.84
CA ARG A 108 -7.16 -11.13 -15.90
C ARG A 108 -6.66 -11.77 -14.60
N ASP A 109 -6.59 -11.00 -13.52
CA ASP A 109 -6.04 -11.50 -12.25
C ASP A 109 -6.80 -10.90 -11.07
N ASP A 110 -7.66 -11.70 -10.44
CA ASP A 110 -8.44 -11.39 -9.25
C ASP A 110 -7.72 -11.81 -7.95
N SER A 111 -6.46 -12.23 -8.03
CA SER A 111 -5.69 -12.59 -6.86
C SER A 111 -5.43 -11.38 -5.96
N ILE A 112 -5.30 -11.63 -4.66
CA ILE A 112 -4.92 -10.60 -3.70
C ILE A 112 -3.55 -9.97 -4.03
N GLY A 113 -2.66 -10.72 -4.67
CA GLY A 113 -1.39 -10.21 -5.18
C GLY A 113 -1.57 -9.18 -6.31
N ALA A 114 -2.53 -9.38 -7.20
CA ALA A 114 -2.87 -8.43 -8.24
C ALA A 114 -3.47 -7.14 -7.66
N SER A 115 -4.34 -7.24 -6.65
CA SER A 115 -4.89 -6.07 -5.95
C SER A 115 -3.79 -5.22 -5.29
N VAL A 116 -2.79 -5.87 -4.68
CA VAL A 116 -1.60 -5.18 -4.13
C VAL A 116 -0.80 -4.47 -5.23
N GLU A 117 -0.61 -5.11 -6.38
CA GLU A 117 0.07 -4.49 -7.53
C GLU A 117 -0.70 -3.33 -8.16
N ARG A 118 -2.04 -3.41 -8.22
CA ARG A 118 -2.89 -2.31 -8.68
C ARG A 118 -2.76 -1.09 -7.77
N ILE A 119 -2.82 -1.26 -6.45
CA ILE A 119 -2.60 -0.15 -5.50
C ILE A 119 -1.21 0.49 -5.71
N ARG A 120 -0.16 -0.31 -5.87
CA ARG A 120 1.18 0.21 -6.18
C ARG A 120 1.19 1.00 -7.50
N SER A 121 0.56 0.47 -8.54
CA SER A 121 0.49 1.07 -9.88
C SER A 121 -0.24 2.41 -9.84
N TYR A 122 -1.41 2.47 -9.19
CA TYR A 122 -2.17 3.71 -8.99
C TYR A 122 -1.37 4.73 -8.19
N ARG A 123 -0.74 4.32 -7.08
CA ARG A 123 0.13 5.20 -6.30
C ARG A 123 1.22 5.82 -7.18
N ASN A 124 1.92 5.00 -7.95
CA ASN A 124 3.00 5.46 -8.82
C ASN A 124 2.50 6.42 -9.90
N HIS A 125 1.37 6.13 -10.53
CA HIS A 125 0.75 7.00 -11.53
C HIS A 125 0.29 8.32 -10.93
N ILE A 126 -0.49 8.28 -9.86
CA ILE A 126 -1.02 9.47 -9.19
C ILE A 126 0.12 10.37 -8.70
N ILE A 127 1.18 9.81 -8.11
CA ILE A 127 2.36 10.61 -7.73
C ILE A 127 3.10 11.13 -8.97
N GLY A 128 3.27 10.33 -10.02
CA GLY A 128 3.94 10.74 -11.27
C GLY A 128 3.21 11.85 -12.03
N HIS A 129 1.89 11.94 -11.91
CA HIS A 129 1.06 13.00 -12.49
C HIS A 129 1.27 14.39 -11.83
N SER A 130 2.15 14.52 -10.84
CA SER A 130 2.41 15.78 -10.15
C SER A 130 3.07 16.87 -11.01
N MET A 131 3.59 16.54 -12.21
CA MET A 131 4.34 17.50 -13.03
C MET A 131 3.44 18.54 -13.72
N ASP A 132 2.21 18.18 -14.07
CA ASP A 132 1.25 19.09 -14.76
C ASP A 132 0.06 19.49 -13.85
N GLY A 133 0.02 18.96 -12.62
CA GLY A 133 -0.81 19.42 -11.50
C GLY A 133 -2.34 19.26 -11.64
N THR A 134 -2.84 18.82 -12.80
CA THR A 134 -4.27 18.80 -13.10
C THR A 134 -4.71 17.42 -13.57
N ILE A 135 -5.40 16.70 -12.66
CA ILE A 135 -6.17 15.50 -13.01
C ILE A 135 -7.57 15.97 -13.41
N SER A 136 -8.03 15.59 -14.60
CA SER A 136 -9.36 15.92 -15.09
C SER A 136 -10.45 15.31 -14.20
N GLN A 137 -11.68 15.81 -14.28
CA GLN A 137 -12.77 15.19 -13.51
C GLN A 137 -13.04 13.75 -13.96
N GLN A 138 -12.91 13.48 -15.26
CA GLN A 138 -13.06 12.15 -15.84
C GLN A 138 -11.99 11.18 -15.28
N ASP A 139 -10.71 11.55 -15.38
CA ASP A 139 -9.62 10.70 -14.87
C ASP A 139 -9.74 10.49 -13.35
N PHE A 140 -10.17 11.53 -12.63
CA PHE A 140 -10.43 11.41 -11.21
C PHE A 140 -11.51 10.37 -10.91
N ASP A 141 -12.65 10.43 -11.58
CA ASP A 141 -13.74 9.48 -11.37
C ASP A 141 -13.34 8.07 -11.79
N ASP A 142 -12.57 7.92 -12.86
CA ASP A 142 -12.05 6.64 -13.33
C ASP A 142 -11.08 6.02 -12.30
N TYR A 143 -10.08 6.78 -11.82
CA TYR A 143 -9.18 6.30 -10.75
C TYR A 143 -9.94 6.00 -9.47
N TRP A 144 -10.92 6.82 -9.10
CA TRP A 144 -11.70 6.63 -7.89
C TRP A 144 -12.48 5.31 -7.92
N ASN A 145 -13.15 5.02 -9.04
CA ASN A 145 -13.90 3.78 -9.22
C ASN A 145 -12.96 2.58 -9.25
N LYS A 146 -11.86 2.67 -10.02
CA LYS A 146 -10.84 1.61 -10.09
C LYS A 146 -10.20 1.30 -8.74
N ILE A 147 -9.95 2.32 -7.90
CA ILE A 147 -9.48 2.12 -6.52
C ILE A 147 -10.57 1.43 -5.69
N GLY A 148 -11.82 1.87 -5.80
CA GLY A 148 -12.95 1.26 -5.13
C GLY A 148 -13.08 -0.23 -5.43
N ASP A 149 -13.00 -0.61 -6.71
CA ASP A 149 -13.16 -2.00 -7.13
C ASP A 149 -12.03 -2.89 -6.57
N VAL A 150 -10.80 -2.37 -6.53
CA VAL A 150 -9.66 -3.07 -5.90
C VAL A 150 -9.85 -3.22 -4.39
N LEU A 151 -10.46 -2.24 -3.73
CA LEU A 151 -10.76 -2.33 -2.30
C LEU A 151 -11.85 -3.38 -2.03
N ASP A 152 -12.85 -3.48 -2.90
CA ASP A 152 -13.88 -4.52 -2.82
C ASP A 152 -13.26 -5.93 -2.96
N ASP A 153 -12.34 -6.12 -3.91
CA ASP A 153 -11.59 -7.38 -4.07
C ASP A 153 -10.77 -7.74 -2.81
N ILE A 154 -10.16 -6.74 -2.17
CA ILE A 154 -9.40 -6.95 -0.93
C ILE A 154 -10.34 -7.33 0.21
N GLU A 155 -11.52 -6.71 0.32
CA GLU A 155 -12.51 -6.98 1.36
C GLU A 155 -13.01 -8.44 1.32
N LEU A 156 -13.14 -9.02 0.13
CA LEU A 156 -13.46 -10.43 -0.04
C LEU A 156 -12.38 -11.37 0.54
N ASN A 157 -11.15 -10.88 0.67
CA ASN A 157 -10.00 -11.65 1.13
C ASN A 157 -9.70 -11.46 2.63
N VAL A 158 -9.79 -10.23 3.14
CA VAL A 158 -9.42 -9.89 4.54
C VAL A 158 -10.64 -9.74 5.46
N GLY A 159 -11.86 -9.87 4.91
CA GLY A 159 -13.12 -9.66 5.62
C GLY A 159 -13.64 -8.23 5.54
N THR A 160 -14.90 -8.03 5.90
CA THR A 160 -15.60 -6.74 5.79
C THR A 160 -14.99 -5.67 6.69
N GLN A 161 -14.37 -4.66 6.09
CA GLN A 161 -13.78 -3.49 6.76
C GLN A 161 -14.45 -2.17 6.35
N GLY A 162 -15.32 -2.21 5.34
CA GLY A 162 -16.02 -1.05 4.80
C GLY A 162 -15.11 -0.09 4.05
N TYR A 163 -14.12 -0.57 3.30
CA TYR A 163 -13.15 0.29 2.63
C TYR A 163 -13.81 1.17 1.58
N ARG A 164 -14.76 0.63 0.79
CA ARG A 164 -15.54 1.40 -0.20
C ARG A 164 -16.29 2.55 0.46
N ALA A 165 -16.93 2.30 1.60
CA ALA A 165 -17.65 3.32 2.35
C ALA A 165 -16.71 4.39 2.92
N GLN A 166 -15.52 4.00 3.41
CA GLN A 166 -14.49 4.93 3.85
C GLN A 166 -13.98 5.80 2.69
N LEU A 167 -13.75 5.19 1.52
CA LEU A 167 -13.38 5.89 0.30
C LEU A 167 -14.46 6.91 -0.07
N ASP A 168 -15.71 6.49 -0.27
CA ASP A 168 -16.80 7.38 -0.70
C ASP A 168 -17.07 8.53 0.27
N LYS A 169 -16.88 8.33 1.58
CA LYS A 169 -16.92 9.41 2.57
C LYS A 169 -15.85 10.49 2.29
N GLN A 170 -14.65 10.09 1.89
CA GLN A 170 -13.60 11.04 1.47
C GLN A 170 -13.92 11.72 0.14
N LYS A 171 -14.74 11.10 -0.73
CA LYS A 171 -15.21 11.75 -1.97
C LYS A 171 -16.09 12.96 -1.65
N THR A 172 -16.91 12.86 -0.62
CA THR A 172 -17.91 13.89 -0.28
C THR A 172 -17.38 15.00 0.63
N HIS A 173 -16.30 14.75 1.39
CA HIS A 173 -15.64 15.80 2.16
C HIS A 173 -14.77 16.68 1.26
N VAL A 174 -15.11 17.97 1.16
CA VAL A 174 -14.20 18.99 0.62
C VAL A 174 -13.02 19.09 1.59
N ILE A 175 -11.81 18.75 1.14
CA ILE A 175 -10.60 18.93 1.95
C ILE A 175 -10.41 20.44 2.13
N SER A 176 -10.81 20.97 3.30
CA SER A 176 -10.39 22.29 3.75
C SER A 176 -8.88 22.25 3.94
N VAL A 177 -8.17 23.22 3.37
CA VAL A 177 -6.71 23.25 3.16
C VAL A 177 -5.89 23.39 4.45
N HIS A 178 -6.41 22.99 5.62
CA HIS A 178 -5.81 23.34 6.90
C HIS A 178 -5.08 22.21 7.65
N GLU A 179 -5.08 20.97 7.17
CA GLU A 179 -4.44 19.83 7.86
C GLU A 179 -3.26 19.21 7.09
N ALA A 180 -2.49 20.03 6.37
CA ALA A 180 -1.21 19.63 5.80
C ALA A 180 -0.15 20.72 6.02
N CYS A 181 0.30 20.85 7.27
CA CYS A 181 1.59 21.44 7.66
C CYS A 181 2.19 20.57 8.77
#